data_AF-A0A1H0KZU8-F1
#
_entry.id   AF-A0A1H0KZU8-F1
#
_cell.length_a   1.000
_cell.length_b   1.000
_cell.length_c   1.000
_cell.angle_alpha   90.00
_cell.angle_beta   90.00
_cell.angle_gamma   90.00
#
_symmetry.space_group_name_H-M   'P 1'
#
loop_
_entity.id
_entity.type
_entity.pdbx_description
1 polymer ?
#
loop_
_entity_poly.entity_id
_entity_poly.type
_entity_poly.pdbx_seq_one_letter_code
_entity_poly.pdbx_strand_id
1 'polypeptide(L)'
;MNGGSQSLMITALFPVTEKDGQKGYFDFGAVPLPLGVVNQDLAFFNKEDIDEVLFLGYVDVSFQQLIANYDELISNIQYPKFTVEDYKK
;
A
#
# COMPACT_ATOMS: atom_id res chain seq x y z
N MET A 1 16.86 4.54 -13.84
CA MET A 1 15.87 5.44 -14.46
C MET A 1 16.12 6.83 -13.91
N ASN A 2 16.28 7.82 -14.77
CA ASN A 2 16.70 9.18 -14.40
C ASN A 2 15.54 9.96 -13.76
N GLY A 3 15.71 10.34 -12.49
CA GLY A 3 15.30 11.63 -11.91
C GLY A 3 13.81 12.06 -11.89
N GLY A 4 12.87 11.26 -12.39
CA GLY A 4 11.44 11.56 -12.24
C GLY A 4 10.91 10.93 -10.97
N SER A 5 10.42 11.73 -10.01
CA SER A 5 9.58 11.22 -8.94
C SER A 5 8.28 10.73 -9.56
N GLN A 6 8.07 9.41 -9.59
CA GLN A 6 6.86 8.81 -10.13
C GLN A 6 5.79 8.81 -9.05
N SER A 7 4.75 9.63 -9.22
CA SER A 7 3.60 9.60 -8.32
C SER A 7 2.84 8.28 -8.47
N LEU A 8 2.41 7.73 -7.34
CA LEU A 8 1.61 6.51 -7.26
C LEU A 8 0.20 6.85 -6.76
N MET A 9 -0.77 6.05 -7.19
CA MET A 9 -2.15 6.09 -6.70
C MET A 9 -2.44 4.79 -5.96
N ILE A 10 -2.78 4.88 -4.67
CA ILE A 10 -3.17 3.73 -3.86
C ILE A 10 -4.52 3.21 -4.36
N THR A 11 -4.58 1.92 -4.68
CA THR A 11 -5.78 1.23 -5.19
C THR A 11 -6.18 0.01 -4.38
N ALA A 12 -5.33 -0.42 -3.43
CA ALA A 12 -5.60 -1.53 -2.52
C ALA A 12 -5.12 -1.18 -1.11
N LEU A 13 -5.93 -1.54 -0.11
CA LEU A 13 -5.59 -1.47 1.31
C LEU A 13 -5.35 -2.88 1.84
N PHE A 14 -4.30 -3.06 2.62
CA PHE A 14 -3.93 -4.33 3.27
C PHE A 14 -3.80 -5.55 2.32
N PRO A 15 -3.19 -5.43 1.12
CA PRO A 15 -3.01 -6.59 0.25
C PRO A 15 -2.12 -7.66 0.91
N VAL A 16 -2.57 -8.91 0.88
CA VAL A 16 -1.77 -10.07 1.27
C VAL A 16 -0.92 -10.51 0.08
N THR A 17 0.39 -10.64 0.30
CA THR A 17 1.39 -11.05 -0.69
C THR A 17 2.14 -12.29 -0.18
N GLU A 18 2.91 -12.93 -1.05
CA GLU A 18 3.73 -14.09 -0.70
C GLU A 18 5.19 -13.84 -1.08
N LYS A 19 6.10 -14.17 -0.16
CA LYS A 19 7.54 -14.08 -0.34
C LYS A 19 8.18 -15.31 0.28
N ASP A 20 8.99 -16.04 -0.50
CA ASP A 20 9.72 -17.21 -0.04
C ASP A 20 8.83 -18.25 0.68
N GLY A 21 7.57 -18.39 0.24
CA GLY A 21 6.57 -19.29 0.82
C GLY A 21 5.89 -18.78 2.10
N GLN A 22 6.22 -17.58 2.57
CA GLN A 22 5.56 -16.91 3.69
C GLN A 22 4.57 -15.88 3.18
N LYS A 23 3.32 -15.96 3.65
CA LYS A 23 2.32 -14.91 3.44
C LYS A 23 2.58 -13.74 4.40
N GLY A 24 2.50 -12.53 3.89
CA GLY A 24 2.59 -11.28 4.63
C GLY A 24 1.66 -10.24 4.03
N TYR A 25 1.56 -9.08 4.65
CA TYR A 25 0.79 -7.96 4.10
C TYR A 25 1.61 -6.67 4.03
N PHE A 26 1.20 -5.76 3.17
CA PHE A 26 1.61 -4.36 3.16
C PHE A 26 0.41 -3.48 3.47
N ASP A 27 0.62 -2.24 3.91
CA ASP A 27 -0.51 -1.32 4.12
C ASP A 27 -1.19 -0.98 2.80
N PHE A 28 -0.42 -0.82 1.72
CA PHE A 28 -0.91 -0.31 0.44
C PHE A 28 -0.42 -1.11 -0.77
N GLY A 29 -1.31 -1.24 -1.76
CA GLY A 29 -0.99 -1.57 -3.14
C GLY A 29 -1.36 -0.41 -4.06
N ALA A 30 -0.47 -0.04 -4.97
CA ALA A 30 -0.62 1.16 -5.79
C ALA A 30 -0.19 0.96 -7.25
N VAL A 31 -0.62 1.89 -8.10
CA VAL A 31 -0.30 1.94 -9.53
C VAL A 31 0.27 3.30 -9.94
N PRO A 32 1.03 3.37 -11.05
CA PRO A 32 1.56 4.63 -11.56
C PRO A 32 0.47 5.62 -12.00
N LEU A 33 0.60 6.88 -11.62
CA LEU A 33 -0.22 7.99 -12.13
C LEU A 33 0.43 8.62 -13.39
N PRO A 34 -0.31 9.01 -14.45
CA PRO A 34 -1.78 8.97 -14.60
C PRO A 34 -2.32 7.69 -15.24
N LEU A 35 -1.47 6.69 -15.50
CA LEU A 35 -1.86 5.49 -16.24
C LEU A 35 -2.92 4.65 -15.49
N GLY A 36 -2.80 4.55 -14.17
CA GLY A 36 -3.68 3.69 -13.37
C GLY A 36 -3.39 2.21 -13.58
N VAL A 37 -4.43 1.38 -13.46
CA VAL A 37 -4.33 -0.08 -13.63
C VAL A 37 -4.21 -0.43 -15.11
N VAL A 38 -2.98 -0.66 -15.57
CA VAL A 38 -2.69 -1.13 -16.94
C VAL A 38 -2.45 -2.64 -17.02
N ASN A 39 -2.08 -3.26 -15.90
CA ASN A 39 -1.90 -4.70 -15.74
C ASN A 39 -2.18 -5.12 -14.27
N GLN A 40 -1.79 -6.33 -13.88
CA GLN A 40 -1.99 -6.84 -12.51
C GLN A 40 -0.85 -6.48 -11.54
N ASP A 41 0.15 -5.71 -12.00
CA ASP A 41 1.31 -5.39 -11.17
C ASP A 41 0.98 -4.20 -10.27
N LEU A 42 1.17 -4.39 -8.96
CA LEU A 42 1.04 -3.34 -7.95
C LEU A 42 2.40 -3.07 -7.32
N ALA A 43 2.68 -1.79 -7.07
CA ALA A 43 3.71 -1.40 -6.11
C ALA A 43 3.17 -1.60 -4.70
N PHE A 44 3.92 -2.26 -3.83
CA PHE A 44 3.56 -2.47 -2.44
C PHE A 44 4.48 -1.67 -1.53
N PHE A 45 3.88 -0.98 -0.55
CA PHE A 45 4.59 -0.16 0.43
C PHE A 45 3.70 0.09 1.65
N ASN A 46 4.29 0.63 2.70
CA ASN A 46 3.63 0.91 3.96
C ASN A 46 3.45 2.40 4.21
N LYS A 47 2.68 2.75 5.24
CA LYS A 47 2.47 4.14 5.67
C LYS A 47 3.77 4.88 5.97
N GLU A 48 4.75 4.20 6.56
CA GLU A 48 6.08 4.75 6.83
C GLU A 48 6.91 5.07 5.59
N ASP A 49 6.54 4.52 4.42
CA ASP A 49 7.24 4.74 3.14
C ASP A 49 6.66 5.93 2.34
N ILE A 50 5.62 6.60 2.85
CA ILE A 50 4.98 7.74 2.16
C ILE A 50 5.60 9.06 2.61
N ASP A 51 6.29 9.74 1.69
CA ASP A 51 6.83 11.08 1.92
C ASP A 51 5.73 12.17 1.89
N GLU A 52 4.85 12.13 0.89
CA GLU A 52 3.81 13.15 0.66
C GLU A 52 2.54 12.54 0.05
N VAL A 53 1.37 12.99 0.51
CA VAL A 53 0.07 12.69 -0.11
C VAL A 53 -0.35 13.88 -0.96
N LEU A 54 -0.25 13.74 -2.28
CA LEU A 54 -0.56 14.81 -3.23
C LEU A 54 -2.07 15.07 -3.39
N PHE A 55 -2.88 14.02 -3.27
CA PHE A 55 -4.33 14.09 -3.41
C PHE A 55 -5.01 12.95 -2.66
N LEU A 56 -6.10 13.27 -1.95
CA LEU A 56 -6.98 12.29 -1.33
C LEU A 56 -8.25 12.17 -2.18
N GLY A 57 -8.55 10.94 -2.61
CA GLY A 57 -9.75 10.64 -3.38
C GLY A 57 -11.04 10.75 -2.57
N TYR A 58 -12.07 10.02 -3.01
CA TYR A 58 -13.35 10.00 -2.31
C TYR A 58 -13.23 9.30 -0.96
N VAL A 59 -13.81 9.93 0.08
CA VAL A 59 -13.83 9.42 1.45
C VAL A 59 -15.28 9.38 1.93
N ASP A 60 -15.81 8.17 2.10
CA ASP A 60 -17.11 7.95 2.73
C ASP A 60 -16.97 7.59 4.22
N VAL A 61 -18.11 7.33 4.85
CA VAL A 61 -18.18 6.96 6.28
C VAL A 61 -17.41 5.67 6.56
N SER A 62 -17.46 4.69 5.66
CA SER A 62 -16.72 3.43 5.83
C SER A 62 -15.21 3.66 5.78
N PHE A 63 -14.73 4.53 4.89
CA PHE A 63 -13.32 4.92 4.84
C PHE A 63 -12.89 5.71 6.07
N GLN A 64 -13.75 6.60 6.58
CA GLN A 64 -13.50 7.32 7.84
C GLN A 64 -13.36 6.35 9.02
N GLN A 65 -14.24 5.34 9.10
CA GLN A 65 -14.14 4.29 10.12
C GLN A 65 -12.87 3.47 9.98
N LEU A 66 -12.46 3.14 8.75
CA LEU A 66 -11.20 2.43 8.50
C LEU A 66 -10.00 3.24 9.01
N ILE A 67 -9.94 4.55 8.71
CA ILE A 67 -8.88 5.42 9.21
C ILE A 67 -8.91 5.51 10.74
N ALA A 68 -10.09 5.70 11.33
CA ALA A 68 -10.24 5.90 12.76
C ALA A 68 -9.84 4.67 13.60
N ASN A 69 -9.97 3.47 13.03
CA ASN A 69 -9.67 2.20 13.70
C ASN A 69 -8.44 1.49 13.11
N TYR A 70 -7.57 2.23 12.42
CA TYR A 70 -6.43 1.66 11.68
C TYR A 70 -5.55 0.76 12.57
N ASP A 71 -5.15 1.25 13.75
CA ASP A 71 -4.24 0.54 14.65
C ASP A 71 -4.87 -0.76 15.20
N GLU A 72 -6.19 -0.74 15.46
CA GLU A 72 -6.94 -1.93 15.86
C GLU A 72 -7.02 -2.93 14.70
N LEU A 73 -7.32 -2.46 13.49
CA LEU A 73 -7.41 -3.31 12.30
C LEU A 73 -6.09 -4.03 12.02
N ILE A 74 -4.96 -3.31 12.02
CA ILE A 74 -3.64 -3.91 11.78
C ILE A 74 -3.25 -4.91 12.87
N SER A 75 -3.66 -4.67 14.13
CA SER A 75 -3.36 -5.59 15.24
C SER A 75 -4.06 -6.95 15.11
N ASN A 76 -5.14 -7.01 14.34
CA ASN A 76 -5.94 -8.22 14.10
C ASN A 76 -5.52 -8.99 12.84
N ILE A 77 -4.60 -8.46 12.04
CA ILE A 77 -4.10 -9.15 10.83
C ILE A 77 -3.18 -10.29 11.27
N GLN A 78 -3.52 -11.52 10.85
CA GLN A 78 -2.78 -12.74 11.22
C GLN A 78 -1.43 -12.88 10.52
N TYR A 79 -1.24 -12.18 9.41
CA TYR A 79 -0.01 -12.21 8.63
C TYR A 79 0.98 -11.16 9.12
N PRO A 80 2.29 -11.42 9.07
CA PRO A 80 3.31 -10.41 9.37
C PRO A 80 3.20 -9.24 8.40
N LYS A 81 3.50 -8.03 8.89
CA LYS A 81 3.70 -6.85 8.06
C LYS A 81 5.06 -6.97 7.37
N PHE A 82 5.07 -6.99 6.05
CA PHE A 82 6.30 -6.91 5.25
C PHE A 82 6.73 -5.46 5.07
N THR A 83 8.02 -5.27 4.78
CA THR A 83 8.64 -3.96 4.52
C THR A 83 9.30 -3.95 3.15
N VAL A 84 9.50 -2.77 2.57
CA VAL A 84 10.23 -2.64 1.30
C VAL A 84 11.67 -3.14 1.41
N GLU A 85 12.28 -3.04 2.60
CA GLU A 85 13.64 -3.55 2.88
C GLU A 85 13.73 -5.06 2.74
N ASP A 86 12.67 -5.80 3.13
CA ASP A 86 12.65 -7.26 2.98
C ASP A 86 12.89 -7.68 1.52
N TYR A 87 12.54 -6.83 0.56
CA TYR A 87 12.63 -7.07 -0.89
C TYR A 87 13.83 -6.41 -1.57
N LYS A 88 14.68 -5.68 -0.84
CA LYS A 88 15.96 -5.21 -1.36
C LYS A 88 16.96 -6.38 -1.36
N LYS A 89 17.66 -6.56 -2.48
CA LYS A 89 18.73 -7.56 -2.64
C LYS A 89 20.03 -7.06 -2.02
#